data_AF-A0A6M2DYS1-F1
#
_entry.id   AF-A0A6M2DYS1-F1
#
_cell.length_a   1.000
_cell.length_b   1.000
_cell.length_c   1.000
_cell.angle_alpha   90.00
_cell.angle_beta   90.00
_cell.angle_gamma   90.00
#
_symmetry.space_group_name_H-M   'P 1'
#
loop_
_entity.id
_entity.type
_entity.pdbx_description
1 polymer ?
#
loop_
_entity_poly.entity_id
_entity_poly.type
_entity_poly.pdbx_seq_one_letter_code
_entity_poly.pdbx_strand_id
1 'polypeptide(L)'
;MFGDIGHGLIILLFASVLVINEKKLIAKNITDDTWNIFFSGRYIMLLMGIFSMYVGFVYNDIFSVSLNIFGSGWIINYNESFIMNNQELTLDPKYDYGSAYPIGIDPVWQLSTNKIIFLNSFKMKLSIIFGVVHMIFGVTVAVINHVHFKRKINILLEFIPQLLFLVLLFAYMVFMMFLKWVLYSAESRRKEIFP
;
A
#
# COMPACT_ATOMS: atom_id res chain seq x y z
N MET A 1 2.85 0.70 6.32
CA MET A 1 3.99 1.23 7.09
C MET A 1 5.14 0.23 7.09
N PHE A 2 4.86 -1.05 7.38
CA PHE A 2 5.82 -2.14 7.22
C PHE A 2 5.41 -2.99 6.01
N GLY A 3 6.27 -3.07 4.98
CA GLY A 3 5.90 -3.64 3.69
C GLY A 3 7.13 -4.15 2.94
N ASP A 4 7.73 -5.20 3.48
CA ASP A 4 8.88 -5.92 2.93
C ASP A 4 8.59 -7.43 3.06
N ILE A 5 8.80 -8.17 1.98
CA ILE A 5 8.58 -9.62 1.95
C ILE A 5 9.58 -10.34 2.86
N GLY A 6 10.85 -9.95 2.81
CA GLY A 6 11.93 -10.60 3.53
C GLY A 6 11.77 -10.46 5.04
N HIS A 7 11.61 -9.21 5.51
CA HIS A 7 11.38 -8.97 6.94
C HIS A 7 10.03 -9.52 7.41
N GLY A 8 8.98 -9.46 6.58
CA GLY A 8 7.68 -10.08 6.88
C GLY A 8 7.78 -11.59 7.08
N LEU A 9 8.59 -12.27 6.26
CA LEU A 9 8.83 -13.71 6.38
C LEU A 9 9.55 -14.07 7.68
N ILE A 10 10.53 -13.26 8.11
CA ILE A 10 11.22 -13.47 9.39
C ILE A 10 10.22 -13.38 10.56
N ILE A 11 9.38 -12.35 10.58
CA ILE A 11 8.36 -12.15 11.62
C ILE A 11 7.34 -13.30 11.59
N LEU A 12 6.91 -13.73 10.40
CA LEU A 12 5.98 -14.85 10.24
C LEU A 12 6.56 -16.16 10.77
N LEU A 13 7.82 -16.48 10.45
CA LEU A 13 8.48 -17.69 10.95
C LEU A 13 8.60 -17.66 12.48
N PHE A 14 9.04 -16.53 13.03
CA PHE A 14 9.14 -16.36 14.48
C PHE A 14 7.78 -16.53 15.18
N ALA A 15 6.75 -15.84 14.69
CA ALA A 15 5.40 -15.94 15.24
C ALA A 15 4.81 -17.36 15.10
N SER A 16 5.09 -18.05 13.99
CA SER A 16 4.63 -19.42 13.75
C SER A 16 5.23 -20.40 14.75
N VAL A 17 6.52 -20.26 15.08
CA VAL A 17 7.18 -21.07 16.13
C VAL A 17 6.53 -20.86 17.49
N LEU A 18 6.15 -19.62 17.84
CA LEU A 18 5.47 -19.30 19.09
C LEU A 18 4.06 -19.93 19.15
N VAL A 19 3.31 -19.90 18.05
CA VAL A 19 1.96 -20.47 17.97
C VAL A 19 1.99 -22.00 17.99
N ILE A 20 2.88 -22.65 17.23
CA ILE A 20 2.98 -24.11 17.18
C ILE A 20 3.40 -24.69 18.54
N ASN A 21 4.32 -24.02 19.24
CA ASN A 21 4.85 -24.50 20.52
C ASN A 21 4.13 -23.92 21.74
N GLU A 22 2.93 -23.33 21.58
CA GLU A 22 2.29 -22.56 22.66
C GLU A 22 2.12 -23.37 23.95
N LYS A 23 1.72 -24.65 23.87
CA LYS A 23 1.52 -25.50 25.06
C LYS A 23 2.81 -25.74 25.83
N LYS A 24 3.93 -25.93 25.11
CA LYS A 24 5.26 -26.13 25.71
C LYS A 24 5.80 -24.85 26.33
N LEU A 25 5.53 -23.70 25.71
CA LEU A 25 5.99 -22.39 26.17
C LEU A 25 5.22 -21.90 27.39
N ILE A 26 3.91 -22.16 27.45
CA ILE A 26 3.08 -21.90 28.63
C ILE A 26 3.59 -22.71 29.84
N ALA A 27 3.90 -23.99 29.63
CA ALA A 27 4.39 -24.86 30.70
C ALA A 27 5.75 -24.43 31.30
N LYS A 28 6.52 -23.59 30.59
CA LYS A 28 7.83 -23.10 31.07
C LYS A 28 7.74 -21.94 32.05
N ASN A 29 6.56 -21.32 32.26
CA ASN A 29 6.34 -20.21 33.21
C ASN A 29 7.47 -19.16 33.21
N ILE A 30 7.79 -18.63 32.04
CA ILE A 30 8.86 -17.65 31.87
C ILE A 30 8.43 -16.32 32.51
N THR A 31 9.27 -15.76 33.39
CA THR A 31 8.97 -14.55 34.17
C THR A 31 9.44 -13.25 33.52
N ASP A 32 10.12 -13.31 32.37
CA ASP A 32 10.59 -12.11 31.66
C ASP A 32 9.43 -11.32 31.02
N ASP A 33 9.36 -10.03 31.31
CA ASP A 33 8.28 -9.15 30.85
C ASP A 33 8.29 -8.98 29.32
N THR A 34 9.50 -8.88 28.73
CA THR A 34 9.65 -8.74 27.28
C THR A 34 9.10 -9.97 26.57
N TRP A 35 9.46 -11.16 27.05
CA TRP A 35 8.94 -12.43 26.54
C TRP A 35 7.41 -12.53 26.66
N ASN A 36 6.85 -12.12 27.80
CA ASN A 36 5.41 -12.19 28.05
C ASN A 36 4.60 -11.28 27.12
N ILE A 37 5.11 -10.09 26.79
CA ILE A 37 4.50 -9.20 25.79
C ILE A 37 4.44 -9.88 24.41
N PHE A 38 5.56 -10.43 23.95
CA PHE A 38 5.62 -11.13 22.65
C PHE A 38 4.72 -12.37 22.63
N PHE A 39 4.74 -13.18 23.68
CA PHE A 39 3.95 -14.41 23.75
C PHE A 39 2.44 -14.14 23.81
N SER A 40 2.02 -13.10 24.53
CA SER A 40 0.63 -12.63 24.56
C SER A 40 0.16 -12.15 23.18
N GLY A 41 1.03 -11.44 22.45
CA GLY A 41 0.77 -10.91 21.10
C GLY A 41 0.98 -11.89 19.93
N ARG A 42 1.21 -13.19 20.17
CA ARG A 42 1.62 -14.16 19.13
C ARG A 42 0.74 -14.20 17.88
N TYR A 43 -0.59 -14.13 18.03
CA TYR A 43 -1.51 -14.12 16.89
C TYR A 43 -1.51 -12.79 16.14
N ILE A 44 -1.29 -11.67 16.86
CA ILE A 44 -1.17 -10.35 16.24
C ILE A 44 0.10 -10.32 15.39
N MET A 45 1.23 -10.81 15.91
CA MET A 45 2.48 -10.90 15.15
C MET A 45 2.36 -11.81 13.92
N LEU A 46 1.66 -12.95 14.05
CA LEU A 46 1.43 -13.85 12.92
C LEU A 46 0.66 -13.13 11.81
N LEU A 47 -0.42 -12.43 12.17
CA LEU A 47 -1.23 -11.67 11.23
C LEU A 47 -0.46 -10.50 10.62
N MET A 48 0.36 -9.80 11.42
CA MET A 48 1.24 -8.74 10.94
C MET A 48 2.28 -9.25 9.93
N GLY A 49 2.88 -10.42 10.16
CA GLY A 49 3.83 -11.05 9.24
C GLY A 49 3.19 -11.38 7.88
N ILE A 50 2.01 -12.00 7.89
CA ILE A 50 1.26 -12.33 6.66
C ILE A 50 0.91 -11.07 5.87
N PHE A 51 0.33 -10.06 6.52
CA PHE A 51 -0.04 -8.83 5.82
C PHE A 51 1.18 -8.02 5.37
N SER A 52 2.28 -8.04 6.12
CA SER A 52 3.56 -7.45 5.68
C SER A 52 4.06 -8.09 4.39
N MET A 53 4.02 -9.42 4.30
CA MET A 53 4.43 -10.12 3.09
C MET A 53 3.52 -9.76 1.90
N TYR A 54 2.21 -9.69 2.10
CA TYR A 54 1.26 -9.26 1.06
C TYR A 54 1.58 -7.84 0.57
N VAL A 55 1.75 -6.87 1.47
CA VAL A 55 2.08 -5.49 1.10
C VAL A 55 3.48 -5.39 0.48
N GLY A 56 4.44 -6.17 0.97
CA GLY A 56 5.77 -6.28 0.36
C GLY A 56 5.71 -6.79 -1.07
N PHE A 57 4.81 -7.72 -1.38
CA PHE A 57 4.56 -8.20 -2.75
C PHE A 57 3.95 -7.11 -3.63
N VAL A 58 3.00 -6.32 -3.10
CA VAL A 58 2.43 -5.16 -3.81
C VAL A 58 3.49 -4.09 -4.09
N TYR A 59 4.42 -3.84 -3.17
CA TYR A 59 5.54 -2.93 -3.40
C TYR A 59 6.68 -3.54 -4.22
N ASN A 60 6.65 -4.86 -4.43
CA ASN A 60 7.72 -5.63 -5.06
C ASN A 60 9.09 -5.36 -4.41
N ASP A 61 9.13 -5.49 -3.08
CA ASP A 61 10.33 -5.22 -2.28
C ASP A 61 10.66 -6.42 -1.36
N ILE A 62 11.83 -7.01 -1.60
CA ILE A 62 12.45 -8.03 -0.76
C ILE A 62 13.85 -7.56 -0.35
N PHE A 63 14.03 -7.18 0.92
CA PHE A 63 15.30 -6.66 1.44
C PHE A 63 15.88 -5.51 0.58
N SER A 64 15.05 -4.58 0.12
CA SER A 64 15.42 -3.47 -0.79
C SER A 64 15.81 -3.89 -2.21
N VAL A 65 15.43 -5.09 -2.64
CA VAL A 65 15.62 -5.60 -4.01
C VAL A 65 14.25 -5.93 -4.60
N SER A 66 14.06 -5.63 -5.89
CA SER A 66 12.81 -5.93 -6.62
C SER A 66 12.88 -7.26 -7.37
N LEU A 67 11.77 -8.00 -7.42
CA LEU A 67 11.67 -9.27 -8.14
C LEU A 67 11.07 -9.06 -9.53
N ASN A 68 11.77 -9.53 -10.56
CA ASN A 68 11.24 -9.53 -11.93
C ASN A 68 10.55 -10.87 -12.25
N ILE A 69 9.28 -11.00 -11.87
CA ILE A 69 8.49 -12.24 -12.02
C ILE A 69 7.77 -12.29 -13.37
N PHE A 70 7.18 -11.16 -13.80
CA PHE A 70 6.32 -11.11 -14.99
C PHE A 70 6.98 -10.45 -16.21
N GLY A 71 8.23 -10.00 -16.09
CA GLY A 71 8.86 -9.12 -17.08
C GLY A 71 8.46 -7.65 -16.85
N SER A 72 9.38 -6.73 -17.08
CA SER A 72 9.07 -5.29 -17.00
C SER A 72 8.17 -4.86 -18.15
N GLY A 73 7.28 -3.91 -17.90
CA GLY A 73 6.48 -3.25 -18.93
C GLY A 73 7.23 -2.17 -19.68
N TRP A 74 8.43 -1.79 -19.22
CA TRP A 74 9.30 -0.82 -19.89
C TRP A 74 10.23 -1.50 -20.89
N ILE A 75 10.36 -0.90 -22.06
CA ILE A 75 11.16 -1.42 -23.17
C ILE A 75 12.27 -0.42 -23.46
N ILE A 76 13.50 -0.92 -23.63
CA ILE A 76 14.65 -0.10 -23.99
C ILE A 76 14.85 -0.20 -25.50
N ASN A 77 14.47 0.83 -26.24
CA ASN A 77 14.56 0.88 -27.72
C ASN A 77 15.90 1.46 -28.23
N TYR A 78 16.95 1.49 -27.39
CA TYR A 78 18.26 2.05 -27.73
C TYR A 78 19.27 0.99 -28.15
N ASN A 79 20.18 1.36 -29.05
CA ASN A 79 21.26 0.48 -29.50
C ASN A 79 22.33 0.31 -28.40
N GLU A 80 22.99 -0.84 -28.35
CA GLU A 80 23.93 -1.18 -27.27
C GLU A 80 25.10 -0.18 -27.16
N SER A 81 25.62 0.27 -28.31
CA SER A 81 26.67 1.30 -28.37
C SER A 81 26.22 2.66 -27.82
N PHE A 82 24.94 2.99 -27.93
CA PHE A 82 24.38 4.22 -27.38
C PHE A 82 24.19 4.13 -25.86
N ILE A 83 23.81 2.96 -25.36
CA ILE A 83 23.66 2.71 -23.91
C ILE A 83 25.02 2.76 -23.21
N MET A 84 26.06 2.16 -23.81
CA MET A 84 27.41 2.17 -23.22
C MET A 84 28.03 3.57 -23.13
N ASN A 85 27.65 4.48 -24.04
CA ASN A 85 28.15 5.86 -24.04
C ASN A 85 27.39 6.80 -23.09
N ASN A 86 26.17 6.45 -22.67
CA ASN A 86 25.33 7.32 -21.84
C ASN A 86 25.01 6.64 -20.51
N GLN A 87 25.52 7.20 -19.41
CA GLN A 87 25.34 6.65 -18.06
C GLN A 87 23.91 6.84 -17.52
N GLU A 88 23.22 7.91 -17.93
CA GLU A 88 21.84 8.19 -17.52
C GLU A 88 20.98 8.44 -18.75
N LEU A 89 19.91 7.65 -18.89
CA LEU A 89 18.94 7.76 -19.96
C LEU A 89 17.54 7.96 -19.39
N THR A 90 16.77 8.84 -20.01
CA THR A 90 15.35 9.05 -19.67
C THR A 90 14.50 8.39 -20.74
N LEU A 91 13.59 7.51 -20.33
CA LEU A 91 12.67 6.81 -21.23
C LEU A 91 11.41 7.66 -21.44
N ASP A 92 10.92 7.73 -22.68
CA ASP A 92 9.67 8.43 -22.98
C ASP A 92 8.49 7.46 -22.76
N PRO A 93 7.60 7.71 -21.78
CA PRO A 93 6.45 6.85 -21.50
C PRO A 93 5.46 6.72 -22.66
N LYS A 94 5.57 7.54 -23.72
CA LYS A 94 4.75 7.41 -24.92
C LYS A 94 5.21 6.28 -25.86
N TYR A 95 6.52 6.00 -25.92
CA TYR A 95 7.11 5.05 -26.88
C TYR A 95 7.79 3.85 -26.21
N ASP A 96 8.31 4.04 -24.99
CA ASP A 96 9.12 3.06 -24.26
C ASP A 96 8.33 2.31 -23.17
N TYR A 97 7.00 2.49 -23.14
CA TYR A 97 6.10 1.82 -22.20
C TYR A 97 5.09 0.94 -22.95
N GLY A 98 5.11 -0.36 -22.67
CA GLY A 98 4.23 -1.34 -23.30
C GLY A 98 2.95 -1.60 -22.51
N SER A 99 3.08 -2.09 -21.27
CA SER A 99 1.94 -2.49 -20.44
C SER A 99 2.19 -2.32 -18.96
N ALA A 100 1.13 -2.22 -18.16
CA ALA A 100 1.25 -2.20 -16.71
C ALA A 100 1.73 -3.56 -16.18
N TYR A 101 2.60 -3.52 -15.17
CA TYR A 101 3.07 -4.73 -14.48
C TYR A 101 1.86 -5.43 -13.83
N PRO A 102 1.65 -6.75 -14.04
CA PRO A 102 0.41 -7.41 -13.65
C PRO A 102 0.08 -7.33 -12.16
N ILE A 103 1.10 -7.44 -11.29
CA ILE A 103 0.91 -7.37 -9.83
C ILE A 103 2.03 -6.59 -9.18
N GLY A 104 1.67 -5.49 -8.51
CA GLY A 104 2.61 -4.66 -7.75
C GLY A 104 3.34 -3.63 -8.61
N ILE A 105 4.50 -3.19 -8.13
CA ILE A 105 5.30 -2.16 -8.79
C ILE A 105 6.32 -2.82 -9.74
N ASP A 106 6.48 -2.22 -10.93
CA ASP A 106 7.45 -2.66 -11.92
C ASP A 106 8.90 -2.61 -11.37
N PRO A 107 9.69 -3.68 -11.51
CA PRO A 107 11.09 -3.74 -11.04
C PRO A 107 11.99 -2.61 -11.56
N VAL A 108 11.71 -2.06 -12.75
CA VAL A 108 12.52 -0.99 -13.35
C VAL A 108 12.60 0.24 -12.46
N TRP A 109 11.55 0.52 -11.68
CA TRP A 109 11.55 1.64 -10.74
C TRP A 109 12.61 1.49 -9.65
N GLN A 110 13.02 0.28 -9.27
CA GLN A 110 14.06 0.11 -8.24
C GLN A 110 15.45 0.53 -8.75
N LEU A 111 15.69 0.36 -10.05
CA LEU A 111 16.92 0.73 -10.77
C LEU A 111 16.95 2.21 -11.15
N SER A 112 15.79 2.85 -11.31
CA SER A 112 15.67 4.24 -11.74
C SER A 112 16.20 5.26 -10.72
N THR A 113 16.80 6.35 -11.20
CA THR A 113 17.27 7.47 -10.36
C THR A 113 16.11 8.26 -9.76
N ASN A 114 15.00 8.38 -10.48
CA ASN A 114 13.80 9.13 -10.09
C ASN A 114 12.79 8.30 -9.26
N LYS A 115 13.18 7.13 -8.74
CA LYS A 115 12.31 6.23 -7.97
C LYS A 115 11.61 6.88 -6.79
N ILE A 116 12.31 7.76 -6.08
CA ILE A 116 11.81 8.41 -4.86
C ILE A 116 10.61 9.30 -5.18
N ILE A 117 10.67 10.03 -6.30
CA ILE A 117 9.60 10.94 -6.73
C ILE A 117 8.34 10.14 -7.06
N PHE A 118 8.49 9.05 -7.82
CA PHE A 118 7.39 8.17 -8.18
C PHE A 118 6.76 7.50 -6.94
N LEU A 119 7.60 6.84 -6.12
CA LEU A 119 7.13 6.10 -4.95
C LEU A 119 6.51 7.01 -3.89
N ASN A 120 7.01 8.23 -3.69
CA ASN A 120 6.41 9.17 -2.74
C ASN A 120 5.02 9.61 -3.18
N SER A 121 4.87 9.96 -4.46
CA SER A 121 3.56 10.33 -5.03
C SER A 121 2.56 9.18 -4.93
N PHE A 122 3.01 7.95 -5.18
CA PHE A 122 2.19 6.75 -5.05
C PHE A 122 1.79 6.47 -3.60
N LYS A 123 2.76 6.38 -2.68
CA LYS A 123 2.53 6.05 -1.27
C LYS A 123 1.66 7.09 -0.57
N MET A 124 1.82 8.37 -0.88
CA MET A 124 0.99 9.44 -0.31
C MET A 124 -0.48 9.27 -0.72
N LYS A 125 -0.76 9.10 -2.02
CA LYS A 125 -2.13 8.90 -2.51
C LYS A 125 -2.75 7.63 -1.93
N LEU A 126 -2.01 6.53 -1.91
CA LEU A 126 -2.44 5.26 -1.32
C LEU A 126 -2.81 5.43 0.17
N SER A 127 -1.98 6.17 0.93
CA SER A 127 -2.22 6.44 2.36
C SER A 127 -3.49 7.25 2.59
N ILE A 128 -3.76 8.26 1.73
CA ILE A 128 -4.99 9.05 1.79
C ILE A 128 -6.21 8.17 1.50
N ILE A 129 -6.15 7.33 0.45
CA ILE A 129 -7.25 6.43 0.07
C ILE A 129 -7.62 5.48 1.23
N PHE A 130 -6.64 4.76 1.79
CA PHE A 130 -6.88 3.87 2.92
C PHE A 130 -7.35 4.62 4.17
N GLY A 131 -6.79 5.80 4.43
CA GLY A 131 -7.18 6.64 5.57
C GLY A 131 -8.65 7.05 5.51
N VAL A 132 -9.12 7.52 4.35
CA VAL A 132 -10.53 7.93 4.16
C VAL A 132 -11.48 6.74 4.29
N VAL A 133 -11.15 5.59 3.68
CA VAL A 133 -11.95 4.37 3.80
C VAL A 133 -12.05 3.93 5.27
N HIS A 134 -10.94 3.94 6.00
CA HIS A 134 -10.89 3.56 7.41
C HIS A 134 -11.68 4.53 8.31
N MET A 135 -11.60 5.84 8.05
CA MET A 135 -12.40 6.85 8.77
C MET A 135 -13.90 6.67 8.52
N ILE A 136 -14.34 6.44 7.28
CA ILE A 136 -15.74 6.17 6.94
C ILE A 136 -16.24 4.92 7.66
N PHE A 137 -15.43 3.86 7.70
CA PHE A 137 -15.76 2.64 8.43
C PHE A 137 -15.98 2.93 9.93
N GLY A 138 -15.08 3.68 10.57
CA GLY A 138 -15.22 4.07 11.97
C GLY A 138 -16.50 4.87 12.27
N VAL A 139 -16.84 5.85 11.43
CA VAL A 139 -18.07 6.64 11.57
C VAL A 139 -19.32 5.79 11.35
N THR A 140 -19.27 4.80 10.45
CA THR A 140 -20.38 3.87 10.21
C THR A 140 -20.64 2.97 11.42
N VAL A 141 -19.58 2.50 12.10
CA VAL A 141 -19.71 1.71 13.34
C VAL A 141 -20.37 2.53 14.46
N ALA A 142 -20.13 3.84 14.53
CA ALA A 142 -20.76 4.71 15.53
C ALA A 142 -22.29 4.71 15.44
N VAL A 143 -22.87 4.54 14.23
CA VAL A 143 -24.33 4.44 14.05
C VAL A 143 -24.92 3.28 14.83
N ILE A 144 -24.23 2.14 14.83
CA ILE A 144 -24.67 0.93 15.53
C ILE A 144 -24.83 1.23 17.02
N ASN A 145 -23.91 2.02 17.60
CA ASN A 145 -24.01 2.46 18.99
C ASN A 145 -25.22 3.37 19.22
N HIS A 146 -25.46 4.37 18.37
CA HIS A 146 -26.60 5.27 18.53
C HIS A 146 -27.95 4.54 18.40
N VAL A 147 -28.03 3.53 17.51
CA VAL A 147 -29.21 2.67 17.36
C VAL A 147 -29.39 1.81 18.61
N HIS A 148 -28.33 1.16 19.11
CA HIS A 148 -28.39 0.33 20.32
C HIS A 148 -28.87 1.11 21.56
N PHE A 149 -28.32 2.32 21.77
CA PHE A 149 -28.73 3.18 22.89
C PHE A 149 -30.01 4.00 22.63
N LYS A 150 -30.70 3.77 21.50
CA LYS A 150 -31.95 4.43 21.09
C LYS A 150 -31.87 5.96 21.03
N ARG A 151 -30.67 6.52 20.79
CA ARG A 151 -30.43 7.97 20.70
C ARG A 151 -30.57 8.47 19.26
N LYS A 152 -31.81 8.50 18.75
CA LYS A 152 -32.11 8.89 17.35
C LYS A 152 -31.69 10.32 17.02
N ILE A 153 -31.70 11.22 18.00
CA ILE A 153 -31.31 12.63 17.81
C ILE A 153 -29.84 12.74 17.39
N ASN A 154 -28.94 11.96 17.99
CA ASN A 154 -27.52 11.94 17.63
C ASN A 154 -27.31 11.43 16.19
N ILE A 155 -28.15 10.52 15.70
CA ILE A 155 -28.04 10.07 14.30
C ILE A 155 -28.27 11.25 13.35
N LEU A 156 -29.28 12.09 13.64
CA LEU A 156 -29.63 13.22 12.79
C LEU A 156 -28.66 14.40 12.92
N LEU A 157 -28.21 14.72 14.13
CA LEU A 157 -27.42 15.93 14.40
C LEU A 157 -25.91 15.71 14.43
N GLU A 158 -25.43 14.49 14.65
CA GLU A 158 -24.01 14.17 14.77
C GLU A 158 -23.55 13.34 13.56
N PHE A 159 -24.14 12.16 13.34
CA PHE A 159 -23.71 11.23 12.30
C PHE A 159 -23.94 11.76 10.88
N ILE A 160 -25.15 12.24 10.56
CA ILE A 160 -25.46 12.70 9.19
C ILE A 160 -24.57 13.88 8.77
N PRO A 161 -24.42 14.96 9.57
CA PRO A 161 -23.53 16.05 9.20
C PRO A 161 -22.06 15.61 9.10
N GLN A 162 -21.58 14.75 10.01
CA GLN A 162 -20.22 14.23 9.99
C GLN A 162 -19.93 13.39 8.74
N LEU A 163 -20.85 12.48 8.38
CA LEU A 163 -20.71 11.65 7.18
C LEU A 163 -20.77 12.51 5.92
N LEU A 164 -21.70 13.46 5.84
CA LEU A 164 -21.86 14.35 4.70
C LEU A 164 -20.59 15.17 4.48
N PHE A 165 -20.02 15.76 5.53
CA PHE A 165 -18.76 16.50 5.45
C PHE A 165 -17.60 15.63 4.97
N LEU A 166 -17.48 14.41 5.53
CA LEU A 166 -16.42 13.47 5.17
C LEU A 166 -16.52 13.03 3.70
N VAL A 167 -17.72 12.76 3.21
CA VAL A 167 -17.95 12.35 1.82
C VAL A 167 -17.68 13.50 0.85
N LEU A 168 -18.20 14.69 1.12
CA LEU A 168 -18.07 15.83 0.21
C LEU A 168 -16.63 16.34 0.05
N LEU A 169 -15.82 16.30 1.12
CA LEU A 169 -14.44 16.76 1.04
C LEU A 169 -13.47 15.64 0.71
N PHE A 170 -13.43 14.60 1.55
CA PHE A 170 -12.37 13.60 1.51
C PHE A 170 -12.67 12.47 0.53
N ALA A 171 -13.92 11.99 0.46
CA ALA A 171 -14.27 10.96 -0.52
C ALA A 171 -14.25 11.53 -1.95
N TYR A 172 -14.66 12.78 -2.14
CA TYR A 172 -14.50 13.47 -3.43
C TYR A 172 -13.03 13.57 -3.86
N MET A 173 -12.13 13.93 -2.96
CA MET A 173 -10.69 13.95 -3.25
C MET A 173 -10.16 12.57 -3.66
N VAL A 174 -10.57 11.50 -2.97
CA VAL A 174 -10.22 10.11 -3.34
C VAL A 174 -10.75 9.77 -4.73
N PHE A 175 -12.00 10.14 -5.04
CA PHE A 175 -12.59 9.97 -6.36
C PHE A 175 -11.77 10.67 -7.45
N MET A 176 -11.33 11.91 -7.21
CA MET A 176 -10.49 12.66 -8.15
C MET A 176 -9.12 12.00 -8.37
N MET A 177 -8.54 11.32 -7.38
CA MET A 177 -7.29 10.57 -7.55
C MET A 177 -7.46 9.39 -8.51
N PHE A 178 -8.54 8.62 -8.37
CA PHE A 178 -8.85 7.52 -9.29
C PHE A 178 -9.15 8.03 -10.70
N LEU A 179 -9.95 9.10 -10.83
CA LEU A 179 -10.24 9.74 -12.11
C LEU A 179 -8.95 10.20 -12.81
N LYS A 180 -8.02 10.81 -12.06
CA LYS A 180 -6.72 11.21 -12.59
C LYS A 180 -5.90 10.03 -13.09
N TRP A 181 -5.89 8.90 -12.36
CA TRP A 181 -5.17 7.69 -12.77
C TRP A 181 -5.74 7.03 -14.03
N VAL A 182 -7.05 7.14 -14.27
CA VAL A 182 -7.71 6.52 -15.43
C VAL A 182 -7.66 7.41 -16.67
N LEU A 183 -7.88 8.72 -16.55
CA LEU A 183 -8.06 9.61 -17.71
C LEU A 183 -6.76 10.15 -18.31
N TYR A 184 -5.72 10.34 -17.51
CA TYR A 184 -4.48 10.95 -17.98
C TYR A 184 -3.42 9.88 -18.27
N SER A 185 -3.00 9.82 -19.54
CA SER A 185 -1.90 8.97 -20.02
C SER A 185 -0.92 9.79 -20.84
N ALA A 186 0.30 9.28 -21.04
CA ALA A 186 1.32 9.88 -21.90
C ALA A 186 0.87 10.01 -23.37
N GLU A 187 -0.07 9.16 -23.81
CA GLU A 187 -0.68 9.23 -25.13
C GLU A 187 -1.80 10.28 -25.23
N SER A 188 -2.35 10.75 -24.10
CA SER A 188 -3.45 11.70 -24.11
C SER A 188 -2.98 13.01 -24.75
N ARG A 189 -3.42 13.22 -25.99
CA ARG A 189 -3.14 14.41 -26.78
C ARG A 189 -3.57 15.61 -25.93
N ARG A 190 -2.63 16.52 -25.64
CA ARG A 190 -2.98 17.87 -25.19
C ARG A 190 -3.86 18.43 -26.32
N LYS A 191 -5.19 18.30 -26.21
CA LYS A 191 -6.09 19.11 -27.02
C LYS A 191 -5.70 20.53 -26.63
N GLU A 192 -5.07 21.25 -27.56
CA GLU A 192 -4.87 22.68 -27.48
C GLU A 192 -6.27 23.29 -27.34
N ILE A 193 -6.72 23.37 -26.11
CA ILE A 193 -7.77 24.28 -25.71
C ILE A 193 -7.05 25.61 -25.73
N PHE A 194 -7.01 26.26 -26.88
CA PHE A 194 -7.02 27.69 -27.17
C PHE A 194 -6.39 27.91 -28.57
N PRO A 195 -7.09 28.65 -29.47
CA PRO A 195 -6.63 28.95 -30.82
C PRO A 195 -5.42 29.90 -30.85
#